data_AF-A0A4Y8RTS4-F1
#
_entry.id   AF-A0A4Y8RTS4-F1
#
_cell.length_a   1.000
_cell.length_b   1.000
_cell.length_c   1.000
_cell.angle_alpha   90.00
_cell.angle_beta   90.00
_cell.angle_gamma   90.00
#
_symmetry.space_group_name_H-M   'P 1'
#
loop_
_entity.id
_entity.type
_entity.pdbx_description
1 polymer ?
#
loop_
_entity_poly.entity_id
_entity_poly.type
_entity_poly.pdbx_seq_one_letter_code
_entity_poly.pdbx_strand_id
1 'polypeptide(L)'
;MTSDPIFNAFATAEIVWAEIDRLVAALPSGFSPDLTLGASTEENLGDDWAYSRTGYHFKIHKLVGRQRLPSQLLFVFDLARPEIPSSWAHARRAFLTCAYAPKFDTGWEVDEVAIGMDGRPISEESRGCTRHADGRLLEWENADKPWLNRTWFFTVPLMAIDGHDALRKEVVDPIKNLLLHNQSPDDVLSGGSAIRYQV
;
A
#
# COMPACT_ATOMS: atom_id res chain seq x y z
N MET A 1 -40.10 -7.76 6.71
CA MET A 1 -39.15 -8.79 7.17
C MET A 1 -37.88 -8.06 7.56
N THR A 2 -37.54 -8.04 8.85
CA THR A 2 -36.26 -7.51 9.33
C THR A 2 -35.17 -8.51 8.93
N SER A 3 -34.26 -8.10 8.05
CA SER A 3 -33.08 -8.88 7.68
C SER A 3 -32.25 -9.21 8.92
N ASP A 4 -31.83 -10.46 9.07
CA ASP A 4 -30.95 -10.89 10.16
C ASP A 4 -29.63 -10.09 10.11
N PRO A 5 -29.23 -9.39 11.19
CA PRO A 5 -28.00 -8.62 11.23
C PRO A 5 -26.75 -9.42 10.83
N ILE A 6 -26.70 -10.73 11.11
CA ILE A 6 -25.51 -11.54 10.79
C ILE A 6 -25.36 -11.75 9.28
N PHE A 7 -26.46 -11.98 8.55
CA PHE A 7 -26.41 -12.15 7.10
C PHE A 7 -26.09 -10.84 6.39
N ASN A 8 -26.54 -9.69 6.92
CA ASN A 8 -26.16 -8.39 6.39
C ASN A 8 -24.66 -8.10 6.58
N ALA A 9 -24.11 -8.43 7.75
CA ALA A 9 -22.69 -8.26 8.01
C ALA A 9 -21.86 -9.15 7.07
N PHE A 10 -22.26 -10.41 6.89
CA PHE A 10 -21.62 -11.32 5.95
C PHE A 10 -21.68 -10.81 4.49
N ALA A 11 -22.86 -10.42 4.01
CA ALA A 11 -23.02 -9.88 2.65
C ALA A 11 -22.20 -8.60 2.44
N THR A 12 -22.09 -7.74 3.46
CA THR A 12 -21.23 -6.56 3.41
C THR A 12 -19.76 -6.94 3.30
N ALA A 13 -19.31 -7.94 4.06
CA ALA A 13 -17.94 -8.44 3.97
C ALA A 13 -17.66 -9.02 2.57
N GLU A 14 -18.57 -9.79 1.99
CA GLU A 14 -18.43 -10.29 0.61
C GLU A 14 -18.29 -9.17 -0.42
N ILE A 15 -19.07 -8.10 -0.30
CA ILE A 15 -18.96 -6.93 -1.18
C ILE A 15 -17.58 -6.27 -1.05
N VAL A 16 -17.06 -6.14 0.17
CA VAL A 16 -15.73 -5.58 0.41
C VAL A 16 -14.65 -6.45 -0.22
N TRP A 17 -14.72 -7.77 -0.06
CA TRP A 17 -13.76 -8.69 -0.66
C TRP A 17 -13.83 -8.70 -2.19
N ALA A 18 -15.03 -8.68 -2.77
CA ALA A 18 -15.20 -8.58 -4.22
C ALA A 18 -14.59 -7.28 -4.77
N GLU A 19 -14.67 -6.18 -4.03
CA GLU A 19 -14.05 -4.91 -4.41
C GLU A 19 -12.52 -4.96 -4.31
N ILE A 20 -11.96 -5.62 -3.28
CA ILE A 20 -10.52 -5.85 -3.16
C ILE A 20 -10.02 -6.69 -4.34
N ASP A 21 -10.69 -7.80 -4.65
CA ASP A 21 -10.34 -8.67 -5.78
C ASP A 21 -10.37 -7.89 -7.10
N ARG A 22 -11.38 -7.04 -7.29
CA ARG A 22 -11.50 -6.17 -8.46
C ARG A 22 -10.32 -5.20 -8.56
N LEU A 23 -9.93 -4.55 -7.46
CA LEU A 23 -8.78 -3.64 -7.41
C LEU A 23 -7.47 -4.38 -7.71
N VAL A 24 -7.25 -5.52 -7.06
CA VAL A 24 -6.06 -6.36 -7.26
C VAL A 24 -5.94 -6.83 -8.71
N ALA A 25 -7.05 -7.27 -9.32
CA ALA A 25 -7.10 -7.68 -10.72
C ALA A 25 -6.84 -6.51 -11.70
N ALA A 26 -7.19 -5.27 -11.31
CA ALA A 26 -6.96 -4.09 -12.13
C ALA A 26 -5.50 -3.60 -12.09
N LEU A 27 -4.77 -3.83 -10.99
CA LEU A 27 -3.41 -3.33 -10.81
C LEU A 27 -2.46 -3.67 -11.99
N PRO A 28 -2.30 -4.92 -12.44
CA PRO A 28 -1.38 -5.24 -13.54
C PRO A 28 -1.63 -4.43 -14.82
N SER A 29 -2.90 -4.15 -15.14
CA SER A 29 -3.25 -3.38 -16.33
C SER A 29 -2.84 -1.91 -16.24
N GLY A 30 -2.86 -1.31 -15.04
CA GLY A 30 -2.42 0.08 -14.84
C GLY A 30 -0.91 0.26 -15.02
N PHE A 31 -0.14 -0.77 -14.69
CA PHE A 31 1.32 -0.76 -14.84
C PHE A 31 1.80 -1.03 -16.26
N SER A 32 0.98 -1.69 -17.08
CA SER A 32 1.28 -1.97 -18.50
C SER A 32 1.22 -0.70 -19.37
N PRO A 33 2.05 -0.58 -20.44
CA PRO A 33 3.10 -1.50 -20.87
C PRO A 33 4.44 -1.31 -20.15
N ASP A 34 4.57 -0.28 -19.32
CA ASP A 34 5.87 0.15 -18.78
C ASP A 34 6.46 -0.84 -17.77
N LEU A 35 5.61 -1.52 -16.99
CA LEU A 35 5.98 -2.53 -16.02
C LEU A 35 5.10 -3.77 -16.15
N THR A 36 5.72 -4.95 -16.07
CA THR A 36 5.00 -6.23 -15.96
C THR A 36 4.98 -6.70 -14.51
N LEU A 37 3.79 -6.71 -13.91
CA LEU A 37 3.57 -7.39 -12.65
C LEU A 37 3.31 -8.88 -12.90
N GLY A 38 4.05 -9.74 -12.20
CA GLY A 38 3.79 -11.19 -12.17
C GLY A 38 2.50 -11.53 -11.43
N ALA A 39 2.20 -12.82 -11.31
CA ALA A 39 1.09 -13.28 -10.47
C ALA A 39 1.33 -12.85 -9.00
N SER A 40 0.26 -12.45 -8.32
CA SER A 40 0.31 -12.10 -6.91
C SER A 40 0.33 -13.34 -6.01
N THR A 41 0.97 -13.22 -4.85
CA THR A 41 0.78 -14.13 -3.71
C THR A 41 0.08 -13.36 -2.60
N GLU A 42 -0.92 -13.97 -1.98
CA GLU A 42 -1.70 -13.37 -0.89
C GLU A 42 -1.08 -13.73 0.47
N GLU A 43 -1.01 -12.76 1.36
CA GLU A 43 -0.59 -12.90 2.75
C GLU A 43 -1.68 -12.31 3.66
N ASN A 44 -2.14 -13.10 4.63
CA ASN A 44 -3.17 -12.69 5.58
C ASN A 44 -2.56 -12.65 6.99
N LEU A 45 -2.68 -11.51 7.66
CA LEU A 45 -2.37 -11.41 9.08
C LEU A 45 -3.65 -11.68 9.87
N GLY A 46 -3.83 -12.94 10.28
CA GLY A 46 -5.09 -13.46 10.80
C GLY A 46 -5.18 -13.71 12.32
N ASP A 47 -4.06 -13.69 13.05
CA ASP A 47 -4.08 -14.26 14.42
C ASP A 47 -4.33 -13.25 15.54
N ASP A 48 -4.16 -11.94 15.29
CA ASP A 48 -4.61 -10.89 16.21
C ASP A 48 -5.86 -10.22 15.65
N TRP A 49 -7.02 -10.57 16.22
CA TRP A 49 -8.38 -10.14 15.84
C TRP A 49 -8.60 -8.61 15.85
N ALA A 50 -7.56 -7.85 16.16
CA ALA A 50 -7.55 -6.41 16.23
C ALA A 50 -7.34 -5.72 14.87
N TYR A 51 -6.99 -6.41 13.79
CA TYR A 51 -6.82 -5.75 12.50
C TYR A 51 -7.22 -6.65 11.32
N SER A 52 -8.05 -6.13 10.42
CA SER A 52 -8.36 -6.82 9.16
C SER A 52 -7.38 -6.35 8.09
N ARG A 53 -6.31 -7.13 7.88
CA ARG A 53 -5.26 -6.83 6.91
C ARG A 53 -5.00 -7.99 5.96
N THR A 54 -4.97 -7.67 4.67
CA THR A 54 -4.60 -8.60 3.59
C THR A 54 -3.61 -7.93 2.66
N GLY A 55 -2.50 -8.61 2.40
CA GLY A 55 -1.42 -8.20 1.53
C GLY A 55 -1.38 -8.99 0.23
N TYR A 56 -1.04 -8.32 -0.87
CA TYR A 56 -0.79 -8.95 -2.18
C TYR A 56 0.60 -8.58 -2.69
N HIS A 57 1.46 -9.60 -2.80
CA HIS A 57 2.84 -9.46 -3.26
C HIS A 57 2.95 -9.71 -4.75
N PHE A 58 3.41 -8.72 -5.50
CA PHE A 58 3.69 -8.81 -6.92
C PHE A 58 5.19 -8.78 -7.18
N LYS A 59 5.66 -9.70 -8.03
CA LYS A 59 7.04 -9.66 -8.56
C LYS A 59 7.09 -8.73 -9.78
N ILE A 60 8.03 -7.78 -9.78
CA ILE A 60 8.35 -7.03 -10.99
C ILE A 60 9.59 -7.65 -11.63
N HIS A 61 9.44 -8.07 -12.88
CA HIS A 61 10.56 -8.55 -13.68
C HIS A 61 11.07 -7.43 -14.60
N LYS A 62 12.40 -7.37 -14.78
CA LYS A 62 13.07 -6.51 -15.77
C LYS A 62 12.84 -5.00 -15.58
N LEU A 63 12.63 -4.54 -14.35
CA LEU A 63 12.58 -3.09 -14.05
C LEU A 63 13.87 -2.39 -14.49
N VAL A 64 15.02 -3.06 -14.30
CA VAL A 64 16.33 -2.63 -14.79
C VAL A 64 16.94 -3.76 -15.63
N GLY A 65 17.55 -3.42 -16.77
CA GLY A 65 17.99 -4.40 -17.77
C GLY A 65 18.85 -5.58 -17.26
N ARG A 66 19.58 -5.43 -16.16
CA ARG A 66 20.42 -6.49 -15.53
C ARG A 66 20.00 -6.87 -14.11
N GLN A 67 18.72 -6.84 -13.77
CA GLN A 67 18.26 -7.24 -12.45
C GLN A 67 18.36 -8.76 -12.26
N ARG A 68 19.15 -9.22 -11.28
CA ARG A 68 19.34 -10.66 -10.98
C ARG A 68 18.16 -11.27 -10.22
N LEU A 69 17.55 -10.50 -9.32
CA LEU A 69 16.39 -10.89 -8.52
C LEU A 69 15.23 -9.96 -8.88
N PRO A 70 13.96 -10.43 -8.88
CA PRO A 70 12.82 -9.55 -9.12
C PRO A 70 12.70 -8.51 -7.99
N SER A 71 12.18 -7.32 -8.31
CA SER A 71 11.68 -6.38 -7.31
C SER A 71 10.32 -6.86 -6.78
N GLN A 72 9.86 -6.26 -5.68
CA GLN A 72 8.55 -6.50 -5.10
C GLN A 72 7.72 -5.22 -5.08
N LEU A 73 6.43 -5.35 -5.42
CA LEU A 73 5.39 -4.45 -4.93
C LEU A 73 4.50 -5.22 -3.96
N LEU A 74 4.20 -4.63 -2.83
CA LEU A 74 3.24 -5.14 -1.86
C LEU A 74 2.09 -4.14 -1.75
N PHE A 75 0.86 -4.63 -1.88
CA PHE A 75 -0.36 -3.87 -1.66
C PHE A 75 -1.08 -4.42 -0.44
N VAL A 76 -1.20 -3.62 0.63
CA VAL A 76 -1.87 -4.03 1.87
C VAL A 76 -3.16 -3.25 2.05
N PHE A 77 -4.27 -3.98 2.14
CA PHE A 77 -5.58 -3.46 2.49
C PHE A 77 -5.75 -3.51 4.02
N ASP A 78 -5.85 -2.35 4.66
CA ASP A 78 -6.12 -2.22 6.11
C ASP A 78 -7.56 -1.71 6.28
N LEU A 79 -8.48 -2.59 6.68
CA LEU A 79 -9.92 -2.36 6.58
C LEU A 79 -10.58 -1.89 7.88
N ALA A 80 -10.08 -2.33 9.03
CA ALA A 80 -10.74 -2.11 10.32
C ALA A 80 -9.76 -2.09 11.49
N ARG A 81 -10.10 -1.28 12.51
CA ARG A 81 -9.33 -1.06 13.75
C ARG A 81 -10.28 -0.93 14.96
N PRO A 82 -10.06 -1.63 16.09
CA PRO A 82 -11.09 -1.95 17.08
C PRO A 82 -11.37 -0.89 18.16
N GLU A 83 -10.50 0.09 18.44
CA GLU A 83 -10.67 1.02 19.59
C GLU A 83 -10.35 2.48 19.24
N ILE A 84 -11.19 3.48 19.60
CA ILE A 84 -10.91 4.90 19.23
C ILE A 84 -11.29 5.88 20.35
N PRO A 85 -10.30 6.62 20.89
CA PRO A 85 -10.03 7.98 20.41
C PRO A 85 -8.56 8.21 20.07
N SER A 86 -8.26 8.40 18.79
CA SER A 86 -6.97 8.87 18.28
C SER A 86 -7.10 10.32 17.78
N SER A 87 -6.06 11.13 17.97
CA SER A 87 -5.95 12.49 17.42
C SER A 87 -5.64 12.50 15.92
N TRP A 88 -5.34 11.35 15.32
CA TRP A 88 -5.01 11.25 13.90
C TRP A 88 -6.26 11.26 13.02
N ALA A 89 -6.34 12.24 12.11
CA ALA A 89 -7.52 12.49 11.27
C ALA A 89 -7.96 11.30 10.41
N HIS A 90 -7.06 10.34 10.15
CA HIS A 90 -7.35 9.17 9.32
C HIS A 90 -7.57 7.89 10.12
N ALA A 91 -7.55 7.92 11.46
CA ALA A 91 -7.64 6.71 12.30
C ALA A 91 -8.89 5.83 12.06
N ARG A 92 -9.94 6.40 11.45
CA ARG A 92 -11.22 5.73 11.12
C ARG A 92 -11.36 5.35 9.64
N ARG A 93 -10.33 5.51 8.83
CA ARG A 93 -10.38 5.21 7.40
C ARG A 93 -9.77 3.83 7.13
N ALA A 94 -10.32 3.16 6.13
CA ALA A 94 -9.67 2.02 5.50
C ALA A 94 -8.60 2.52 4.51
N PHE A 95 -7.51 1.78 4.38
CA PHE A 95 -6.32 2.19 3.64
C PHE A 95 -5.86 1.15 2.64
N LEU A 96 -5.16 1.64 1.62
CA LEU A 96 -4.29 0.86 0.76
C LEU A 96 -2.86 1.36 0.94
N THR A 97 -2.01 0.53 1.55
CA THR A 97 -0.56 0.77 1.61
C THR A 97 0.10 0.15 0.39
N CYS A 98 0.91 0.94 -0.30
CA CYS A 98 1.67 0.54 -1.47
C CYS A 98 3.15 0.58 -1.11
N ALA A 99 3.78 -0.58 -1.09
CA ALA A 99 5.17 -0.73 -0.67
C ALA A 99 6.01 -1.31 -1.81
N TYR A 100 7.24 -0.84 -1.93
CA TYR A 100 8.20 -1.28 -2.93
C TYR A 100 9.51 -1.68 -2.27
N ALA A 101 10.08 -2.78 -2.75
CA ALA A 101 11.43 -3.19 -2.43
C ALA A 101 12.20 -3.58 -3.71
N PRO A 102 13.49 -3.21 -3.82
CA PRO A 102 14.31 -3.49 -5.01
C PRO A 102 14.66 -4.98 -5.16
N LYS A 103 14.45 -5.78 -4.10
CA LYS A 103 14.66 -7.23 -4.11
C LYS A 103 13.52 -7.92 -3.37
N PHE A 104 12.96 -8.95 -3.98
CA PHE A 104 11.83 -9.69 -3.43
C PHE A 104 12.15 -10.51 -2.18
N ASP A 105 13.40 -10.95 -2.02
CA ASP A 105 13.85 -11.77 -0.88
C ASP A 105 14.07 -10.99 0.43
N THR A 106 14.15 -9.67 0.30
CA THR A 106 14.29 -8.68 1.39
C THR A 106 13.18 -7.63 1.24
N GLY A 107 12.04 -8.11 0.75
CA GLY A 107 10.86 -7.30 0.50
C GLY A 107 10.12 -6.94 1.79
N TRP A 108 9.14 -6.06 1.67
CA TRP A 108 8.25 -5.76 2.77
C TRP A 108 7.35 -6.96 3.08
N GLU A 109 7.12 -7.19 4.37
CA GLU A 109 6.05 -8.04 4.91
C GLU A 109 4.84 -7.18 5.33
N VAL A 110 3.68 -7.81 5.51
CA VAL A 110 2.42 -7.05 5.74
C VAL A 110 2.45 -6.31 7.09
N ASP A 111 3.09 -6.89 8.10
CA ASP A 111 3.19 -6.34 9.46
C ASP A 111 4.19 -5.18 9.55
N GLU A 112 5.25 -5.22 8.73
CA GLU A 112 6.23 -4.16 8.61
C GLU A 112 5.61 -2.84 8.12
N VAL A 113 4.69 -2.91 7.15
CA VAL A 113 4.04 -1.73 6.58
C VAL A 113 2.69 -1.38 7.23
N ALA A 114 2.30 -2.11 8.28
CA ALA A 114 1.07 -1.89 9.01
C ALA A 114 1.12 -0.58 9.80
N ILE A 115 0.00 0.15 9.83
CA ILE A 115 -0.11 1.46 10.49
C ILE A 115 -1.01 1.34 11.71
N GLY A 116 -0.51 1.85 12.84
CA GLY A 116 -1.24 1.98 14.09
C GLY A 116 -2.31 3.07 14.02
N MET A 117 -3.15 3.10 15.07
CA MET A 117 -4.22 4.10 15.19
C MET A 117 -3.69 5.50 15.48
N ASP A 118 -2.49 5.60 16.04
CA ASP A 118 -1.75 6.84 16.26
C ASP A 118 -1.13 7.40 14.98
N GLY A 119 -1.33 6.77 13.82
CA GLY A 119 -0.77 7.20 12.54
C GLY A 119 0.72 6.90 12.39
N ARG A 120 1.30 6.08 13.27
CA ARG A 120 2.69 5.60 13.18
C ARG A 120 2.72 4.15 12.71
N PRO A 121 3.78 3.68 12.04
CA PRO A 121 3.94 2.25 11.77
C PRO A 121 3.92 1.40 13.04
N ILE A 122 3.40 0.17 12.95
CA ILE A 122 3.34 -0.77 14.07
C ILE A 122 4.72 -1.38 14.31
N SER A 123 5.36 -1.88 13.25
CA SER A 123 6.72 -2.42 13.32
C SER A 123 7.72 -1.36 13.79
N GLU A 124 8.60 -1.75 14.72
CA GLU A 124 9.67 -0.89 15.21
C GLU A 124 10.64 -0.49 14.11
N GLU A 125 10.90 -1.38 13.15
CA GLU A 125 11.79 -1.13 12.02
C GLU A 125 11.24 -0.01 11.14
N SER A 126 9.94 -0.05 10.84
CA SER A 126 9.26 0.98 10.05
C SER A 126 9.11 2.31 10.78
N ARG A 127 9.14 2.33 12.12
CA ARG A 127 9.16 3.59 12.89
C ARG A 127 10.47 4.35 12.70
N GLY A 128 11.56 3.67 12.37
CA GLY A 128 12.87 4.25 12.06
C GLY A 128 13.00 4.81 10.65
N CYS A 129 11.99 4.65 9.79
CA CYS A 129 12.05 5.11 8.40
C CYS A 129 12.27 6.62 8.26
N THR A 130 13.07 6.99 7.27
CA THR A 130 13.22 8.38 6.81
C THR A 130 11.92 8.83 6.14
N ARG A 131 11.52 10.08 6.41
CA ARG A 131 10.25 10.65 5.94
C ARG A 131 10.48 11.58 4.76
N HIS A 132 9.68 11.41 3.73
CA HIS A 132 9.67 12.28 2.53
C HIS A 132 8.26 12.82 2.28
N ALA A 133 8.14 13.82 1.40
CA ALA A 133 6.86 14.40 1.02
C ALA A 133 6.02 14.87 2.22
N ASP A 134 6.64 15.60 3.15
CA ASP A 134 6.01 16.03 4.41
C ASP A 134 5.49 14.86 5.28
N GLY A 135 6.17 13.71 5.20
CA GLY A 135 5.81 12.48 5.91
C GLY A 135 4.66 11.72 5.27
N ARG A 136 4.52 11.75 3.94
CA ARG A 136 3.56 10.94 3.18
C ARG A 136 4.18 9.69 2.55
N LEU A 137 5.51 9.64 2.51
CA LEU A 137 6.28 8.46 2.10
C LEU A 137 7.33 8.15 3.16
N LEU A 138 7.45 6.85 3.49
CA LEU A 138 8.45 6.32 4.40
C LEU A 138 9.48 5.52 3.61
N GLU A 139 10.77 5.77 3.87
CA GLU A 139 11.91 5.08 3.28
C GLU A 139 12.68 4.34 4.38
N TRP A 140 12.85 3.03 4.25
CA TRP A 140 13.57 2.22 5.24
C TRP A 140 15.07 2.48 5.16
N GLU A 141 15.68 2.34 3.98
CA GLU A 141 17.12 2.51 3.78
C GLU A 141 17.45 3.00 2.36
N ASN A 142 18.63 3.61 2.24
CA ASN A 142 19.33 4.02 1.00
C ASN A 142 19.12 5.47 0.50
N ALA A 143 19.48 6.43 1.35
CA ALA A 143 19.73 7.80 0.92
C ALA A 143 20.68 7.85 -0.30
N ASP A 144 20.45 8.82 -1.18
CA ASP A 144 21.27 9.15 -2.35
C ASP A 144 21.31 8.12 -3.51
N LYS A 145 20.34 7.19 -3.59
CA LYS A 145 20.16 6.32 -4.77
C LYS A 145 18.94 6.73 -5.62
N PRO A 146 18.79 6.26 -6.87
CA PRO A 146 17.51 6.35 -7.57
C PRO A 146 16.40 5.61 -6.81
N TRP A 147 15.15 6.08 -6.88
CA TRP A 147 14.01 5.53 -6.14
C TRP A 147 13.72 4.06 -6.41
N LEU A 148 14.05 3.58 -7.61
CA LEU A 148 13.97 2.16 -7.97
C LEU A 148 14.94 1.27 -7.16
N ASN A 149 15.97 1.84 -6.54
CA ASN A 149 16.95 1.14 -5.71
C ASN A 149 16.75 1.38 -4.21
N ARG A 150 15.63 2.00 -3.82
CA ARG A 150 15.26 2.30 -2.43
C ARG A 150 14.09 1.43 -2.00
N THR A 151 13.98 1.19 -0.70
CA THR A 151 12.85 0.48 -0.09
C THR A 151 11.94 1.50 0.57
N TRP A 152 10.69 1.57 0.13
CA TRP A 152 9.77 2.63 0.56
C TRP A 152 8.31 2.17 0.54
N PHE A 153 7.45 2.91 1.23
CA PHE A 153 6.00 2.77 1.11
C PHE A 153 5.27 4.10 1.33
N PHE A 154 4.08 4.19 0.76
CA PHE A 154 3.12 5.25 1.04
C PHE A 154 1.73 4.64 1.16
N THR A 155 0.79 5.41 1.71
CA THR A 155 -0.56 4.91 1.96
C THR A 155 -1.60 5.92 1.51
N VAL A 156 -2.68 5.43 0.91
CA VAL A 156 -3.84 6.23 0.51
C VAL A 156 -5.11 5.71 1.19
N PRO A 157 -6.09 6.58 1.51
CA PRO A 157 -7.42 6.14 1.92
C PRO A 157 -8.10 5.39 0.77
N LEU A 158 -8.71 4.22 1.05
CA LEU A 158 -9.45 3.47 0.02
C LEU A 158 -10.58 4.30 -0.61
N MET A 159 -11.19 5.21 0.15
CA MET A 159 -12.22 6.13 -0.36
C MET A 159 -11.72 7.12 -1.42
N ALA A 160 -10.41 7.29 -1.59
CA ALA A 160 -9.84 8.10 -2.67
C ALA A 160 -9.81 7.34 -4.00
N ILE A 161 -10.02 6.01 -3.99
CA ILE A 161 -9.96 5.14 -5.17
C ILE A 161 -11.38 4.84 -5.63
N ASP A 162 -11.96 5.78 -6.37
CA ASP A 162 -13.27 5.61 -7.02
C ASP A 162 -13.10 5.33 -8.52
N GLY A 163 -12.91 4.05 -8.85
CA GLY A 163 -12.74 3.58 -10.23
C GLY A 163 -11.32 3.66 -10.79
N HIS A 164 -11.19 3.33 -12.08
CA HIS A 164 -9.88 3.12 -12.73
C HIS A 164 -9.01 4.38 -12.81
N ASP A 165 -9.59 5.54 -13.12
CA ASP A 165 -8.82 6.79 -13.20
C ASP A 165 -8.28 7.23 -11.85
N ALA A 166 -9.05 7.02 -10.77
CA ALA A 166 -8.62 7.30 -9.41
C ALA A 166 -7.54 6.32 -8.96
N LEU A 167 -7.70 5.02 -9.22
CA LEU A 167 -6.66 4.02 -8.99
C LEU A 167 -5.35 4.39 -9.71
N ARG A 168 -5.46 4.83 -10.97
CA ARG A 168 -4.28 5.27 -11.72
C ARG A 168 -3.59 6.45 -11.03
N LYS A 169 -4.33 7.51 -10.70
CA LYS A 169 -3.78 8.75 -10.14
C LYS A 169 -3.25 8.59 -8.72
N GLU A 170 -3.94 7.84 -7.86
CA GLU A 170 -3.61 7.73 -6.43
C GLU A 170 -2.57 6.65 -6.14
N VAL A 171 -2.42 5.66 -7.03
CA VAL A 171 -1.57 4.48 -6.78
C VAL A 171 -0.56 4.28 -7.90
N VAL A 172 -1.03 4.06 -9.13
CA VAL A 172 -0.18 3.59 -10.24
C VAL A 172 0.82 4.66 -10.69
N ASP A 173 0.34 5.87 -10.98
CA ASP A 173 1.17 6.96 -11.49
C ASP A 173 2.26 7.36 -10.47
N PRO A 174 1.98 7.52 -9.16
CA PRO A 174 3.02 7.74 -8.16
C PRO A 174 4.11 6.67 -8.17
N ILE A 175 3.73 5.39 -8.22
CA ILE A 175 4.70 4.28 -8.25
C ILE A 175 5.54 4.33 -9.53
N LYS A 176 4.92 4.52 -10.70
CA LYS A 176 5.63 4.62 -11.97
C LYS A 176 6.58 5.81 -12.01
N ASN A 177 6.14 6.97 -11.52
CA ASN A 177 6.95 8.18 -11.50
C ASN A 177 8.18 8.05 -10.60
N LEU A 178 8.03 7.38 -9.44
CA LEU A 178 9.17 7.03 -8.59
C LEU A 178 10.11 6.04 -9.30
N LEU A 179 9.58 4.92 -9.80
CA LEU A 179 10.41 3.82 -10.30
C LEU A 179 11.07 4.09 -11.66
N LEU A 180 10.34 4.69 -12.61
CA LEU A 180 10.76 4.82 -14.01
C LEU A 180 11.32 6.20 -14.34
N HIS A 181 10.82 7.23 -13.66
CA HIS A 181 11.17 8.61 -13.93
C HIS A 181 12.04 9.23 -12.84
N ASN A 182 12.27 8.49 -11.74
CA ASN A 182 13.07 8.93 -10.61
C ASN A 182 12.65 10.31 -10.08
N GLN A 183 11.34 10.61 -10.14
CA GLN A 183 10.78 11.88 -9.66
C GLN A 183 10.83 11.95 -8.14
N SER A 184 10.83 13.16 -7.58
CA SER A 184 10.87 13.33 -6.13
C SER A 184 9.52 12.92 -5.49
N PRO A 185 9.51 12.39 -4.26
CA PRO A 185 8.27 12.08 -3.55
C PRO A 185 7.36 13.30 -3.37
N ASP A 186 7.98 14.48 -3.17
CA ASP A 186 7.26 15.74 -3.04
C ASP A 186 6.42 16.04 -4.28
N ASP A 187 6.98 15.81 -5.48
CA ASP A 187 6.29 16.03 -6.75
C ASP A 187 5.23 14.94 -7.01
N VAL A 188 5.59 13.66 -6.87
CA VAL A 188 4.70 12.55 -7.25
C VAL A 188 3.49 12.41 -6.33
N LEU A 189 3.63 12.80 -5.06
CA LEU A 189 2.53 12.81 -4.08
C LEU A 189 1.91 14.20 -3.93
N SER A 190 2.34 15.20 -4.71
CA SER A 190 1.69 16.51 -4.72
C SER A 190 0.25 16.39 -5.23
N GLY A 191 -0.70 16.97 -4.49
CA GLY A 191 -2.12 16.96 -4.88
C GLY A 191 -2.85 15.61 -4.76
N GLY A 192 -2.15 14.53 -4.41
CA GLY A 192 -2.76 13.22 -4.12
C GLY A 192 -3.30 13.10 -2.70
N SER A 193 -3.99 11.99 -2.43
CA SER A 193 -4.65 11.71 -1.16
C SER A 193 -3.78 10.97 -0.14
N ALA A 194 -2.47 10.82 -0.42
CA ALA A 194 -1.53 10.12 0.45
C ALA A 194 -1.54 10.69 1.87
N ILE A 195 -1.69 9.81 2.86
CA ILE A 195 -1.81 10.20 4.26
C ILE A 195 -0.48 10.66 4.84
N ARG A 196 -0.54 11.57 5.80
CA ARG A 196 0.62 11.98 6.59
C ARG A 196 0.77 11.09 7.83
N TYR A 197 1.91 10.42 7.95
CA TYR A 197 2.29 9.64 9.13
C TYR A 197 2.62 10.59 10.30
N GLN A 198 2.25 10.19 11.53
CA GLN A 198 2.49 10.98 12.73
C GLN A 198 3.94 10.84 13.23
N VAL A 199 4.43 11.88 13.91
CA VAL A 199 5.72 11.88 14.63
C VAL A 199 5.55 11.13 15.92
#